data_AF-A0A8I1AF42-F1
#
_entry.id   AF-A0A8I1AF42-F1
#
_cell.length_a   1.000
_cell.length_b   1.000
_cell.length_c   1.000
_cell.angle_alpha   90.00
_cell.angle_beta   90.00
_cell.angle_gamma   90.00
#
_symmetry.space_group_name_H-M   'P 1'
#
loop_
_entity.id
_entity.type
_entity.pdbx_description
1 polymer ?
#
loop_
_entity_poly.entity_id
_entity_poly.type
_entity_poly.pdbx_seq_one_letter_code
_entity_poly.pdbx_strand_id
1 'polypeptide(L)'
;MHSHQIKQYLGIIFVAVFVIFGIFFYFIADENIHIFLYVFLFYIIFSVFLGRKFSLSKHSHVHALVLICSYFILQCVYTASPRIQFEEFKLWHPTWEKVQHVRIIDYSAEQYRIGRSTSFAYMNVIYEYRYQQKMYTVEQPDITRQYYLWVTDQSDTLKQSSQQKFEHSINKHEFEVWVNPAQPQDAFLFYSQRWFDLRGSWLAKIFFIAQYFLVFAVAIAGSMYVVGRLRKHLSGFSQALNRQPAWLRYVLISVIFIVSVMTLLFLWIGFMVLKSQYWG
;
A
#
# COMPACT_ATOMS: atom_id res chain seq x y z
N MET A 1 -26.71 34.31 9.83
CA MET A 1 -26.58 33.17 10.77
C MET A 1 -26.40 31.81 10.08
N HIS A 2 -27.06 31.51 8.95
CA HIS A 2 -26.98 30.18 8.30
C HIS A 2 -25.59 29.72 7.83
N SER A 3 -24.76 30.61 7.27
CA SER A 3 -23.42 30.26 6.76
C SER A 3 -22.47 29.71 7.84
N HIS A 4 -22.60 30.18 9.09
CA HIS A 4 -21.73 29.75 10.18
C HIS A 4 -22.10 28.35 10.72
N GLN A 5 -23.40 28.05 10.76
CA GLN A 5 -23.90 26.72 11.13
C GLN A 5 -23.56 25.69 10.06
N ILE A 6 -23.72 26.02 8.77
CA ILE A 6 -23.36 25.14 7.66
C ILE A 6 -21.87 24.76 7.69
N LYS A 7 -20.97 25.70 7.99
CA LYS A 7 -19.53 25.43 8.14
C LYS A 7 -19.21 24.54 9.35
N GLN A 8 -19.96 24.70 10.45
CA GLN A 8 -19.83 23.83 11.63
C GLN A 8 -20.30 22.41 11.33
N TYR A 9 -21.45 22.23 10.68
CA TYR A 9 -21.95 20.92 10.28
C TYR A 9 -21.01 20.24 9.26
N LEU A 10 -20.46 20.98 8.29
CA LEU A 10 -19.43 20.47 7.38
C LEU A 10 -18.17 20.02 8.11
N GLY A 11 -17.71 20.79 9.11
CA GLY A 11 -16.57 20.40 9.95
C GLY A 11 -16.81 19.11 10.73
N ILE A 12 -18.00 18.96 11.32
CA ILE A 12 -18.39 17.76 12.09
C ILE A 12 -18.53 16.54 11.17
N ILE A 13 -19.21 16.68 10.02
CA ILE A 13 -19.32 15.62 9.02
C ILE A 13 -17.93 15.19 8.54
N PHE A 14 -17.01 16.15 8.38
CA PHE A 14 -15.67 15.84 7.91
C PHE A 14 -14.84 15.10 8.97
N VAL A 15 -14.89 15.53 10.24
CA VAL A 15 -14.25 14.79 11.35
C VAL A 15 -14.85 13.40 11.46
N ALA A 16 -16.17 13.27 11.32
CA ALA A 16 -16.84 11.97 11.31
C ALA A 16 -16.36 11.09 10.15
N VAL A 17 -16.22 11.63 8.93
CA VAL A 17 -15.66 10.89 7.78
C VAL A 17 -14.22 10.46 8.04
N PHE A 18 -13.37 11.31 8.63
CA PHE A 18 -11.99 10.96 8.95
C PHE A 18 -11.89 9.88 10.04
N VAL A 19 -12.75 9.95 11.05
CA VAL A 19 -12.88 8.92 12.09
C VAL A 19 -13.40 7.61 11.48
N ILE A 20 -14.42 7.67 10.61
CA ILE A 20 -14.94 6.50 9.87
C ILE A 20 -13.85 5.92 8.95
N PHE A 21 -13.02 6.76 8.34
CA PHE A 21 -11.91 6.33 7.47
C PHE A 21 -10.80 5.65 8.29
N GLY A 22 -10.45 6.18 9.46
CA GLY A 22 -9.54 5.51 10.41
C GLY A 22 -10.11 4.17 10.92
N ILE A 23 -11.40 4.14 11.23
CA ILE A 23 -12.14 2.93 11.63
C ILE A 23 -12.20 1.91 10.46
N PHE A 24 -12.34 2.37 9.21
CA PHE A 24 -12.31 1.52 8.02
C PHE A 24 -10.94 0.83 7.87
N PHE A 25 -9.84 1.57 8.02
CA PHE A 25 -8.50 0.98 7.99
C PHE A 25 -8.25 0.02 9.17
N TYR A 26 -8.84 0.29 10.34
CA TYR A 26 -8.79 -0.60 11.49
C TYR A 26 -9.49 -1.95 11.23
N PHE A 27 -10.74 -1.92 10.77
CA PHE A 27 -11.54 -3.15 10.66
C PHE A 27 -11.35 -3.93 9.35
N ILE A 28 -10.96 -3.27 8.25
CA ILE A 28 -10.92 -3.91 6.93
C ILE A 28 -9.49 -4.18 6.45
N ALA A 29 -8.50 -3.42 6.92
CA ALA A 29 -7.14 -3.55 6.43
C ALA A 29 -6.16 -4.25 7.41
N ASP A 30 -6.52 -4.37 8.70
CA ASP A 30 -5.63 -4.90 9.76
C ASP A 30 -4.25 -4.22 9.73
N GLU A 31 -4.29 -2.88 9.67
CA GLU A 31 -3.12 -2.02 9.51
C GLU A 31 -2.81 -1.28 10.82
N ASN A 32 -1.57 -0.80 10.92
CA ASN A 32 -0.98 -0.14 12.09
C ASN A 32 -1.76 1.11 12.57
N ILE A 33 -2.85 0.92 13.34
CA ILE A 33 -3.72 2.00 13.83
C ILE A 33 -2.98 2.99 14.74
N HIS A 34 -1.95 2.54 15.46
CA HIS A 34 -1.15 3.39 16.33
C HIS A 34 -0.45 4.53 15.57
N ILE A 35 -0.19 4.37 14.26
CA ILE A 35 0.36 5.44 13.42
C ILE A 35 -0.61 6.62 13.30
N PHE A 36 -1.92 6.35 13.27
CA PHE A 36 -2.93 7.42 13.31
C PHE A 36 -2.81 8.25 14.59
N LEU A 37 -2.60 7.59 15.72
CA LEU A 37 -2.39 8.26 17.01
C LEU A 37 -1.13 9.15 16.97
N TYR A 38 -0.02 8.65 16.40
CA TYR A 38 1.21 9.45 16.23
C TYR A 38 0.99 10.68 15.36
N VAL A 39 0.32 10.52 14.22
CA VAL A 39 0.01 11.63 13.31
C VAL A 39 -0.84 12.68 14.03
N PHE A 40 -1.86 12.24 14.76
CA PHE A 40 -2.77 13.13 15.46
C PHE A 40 -2.09 13.89 16.60
N LEU A 41 -1.29 13.19 17.43
CA LEU A 41 -0.52 13.81 18.51
C LEU A 41 0.52 14.80 17.96
N PHE A 42 1.28 14.40 16.95
CA PHE A 42 2.26 15.27 16.30
C PHE A 42 1.59 16.52 15.73
N TYR A 43 0.44 16.37 15.09
CA TYR A 43 -0.33 17.48 14.55
C TYR A 43 -0.80 18.47 15.64
N ILE A 44 -1.28 17.97 16.79
CA ILE A 44 -1.64 18.82 17.94
C ILE A 44 -0.41 19.58 18.44
N ILE A 45 0.69 18.88 18.71
CA ILE A 45 1.93 19.49 19.24
C ILE A 45 2.44 20.57 18.28
N PHE A 46 2.52 20.26 16.99
CA PHE A 46 2.95 21.20 15.95
C PHE A 46 2.05 22.44 15.92
N SER A 47 0.73 22.25 16.03
CA SER A 47 -0.23 23.36 16.00
C SER A 47 -0.11 24.30 17.20
N VAL A 48 0.16 23.75 18.39
CA VAL A 48 0.41 24.51 19.62
C VAL A 48 1.72 25.27 19.50
N PHE A 49 2.78 24.62 19.01
CA PHE A 49 4.11 25.22 18.87
C PHE A 49 4.13 26.40 17.90
N LEU A 50 3.36 26.34 16.80
CA LEU A 50 3.26 27.45 15.84
C LEU A 50 2.43 28.65 16.34
N GLY A 51 1.91 28.62 17.57
CA GLY A 51 1.11 29.72 18.13
C GLY A 51 -0.16 30.02 17.33
N ARG A 52 -0.55 29.13 16.41
CA ARG A 52 -1.76 29.30 15.60
C ARG A 52 -2.95 29.04 16.49
N LYS A 53 -3.83 30.03 16.66
CA LYS A 53 -5.17 29.79 17.23
C LYS A 53 -5.81 28.67 16.42
N PHE A 54 -5.99 27.51 17.06
CA PHE A 54 -6.47 26.28 16.43
C PHE A 54 -7.94 26.46 16.03
N SER A 55 -8.16 27.13 14.89
CA SER A 55 -9.50 27.37 14.36
C SER A 55 -9.85 26.24 13.40
N LEU A 56 -10.27 25.11 13.96
CA LEU A 56 -10.74 23.92 13.24
C LEU A 56 -11.79 24.25 12.17
N SER A 57 -12.59 25.33 12.34
CA SER A 57 -13.72 25.60 11.45
C SER A 57 -13.38 26.41 10.19
N LYS A 58 -12.27 27.15 10.16
CA LYS A 58 -11.98 28.06 9.03
C LYS A 58 -11.24 27.38 7.87
N HIS A 59 -10.52 26.28 8.15
CA HIS A 59 -9.74 25.51 7.16
C HIS A 59 -9.75 23.99 7.44
N SER A 60 -10.88 23.44 7.90
CA SER A 60 -11.02 22.02 8.24
C SER A 60 -10.49 21.07 7.16
N HIS A 61 -10.78 21.36 5.89
CA HIS A 61 -10.32 20.56 4.74
C HIS A 61 -8.79 20.51 4.60
N VAL A 62 -8.10 21.61 4.92
CA VAL A 62 -6.62 21.67 4.84
C VAL A 62 -6.01 20.85 5.98
N HIS A 63 -6.54 21.01 7.19
CA HIS A 63 -6.09 20.24 8.36
C HIS A 63 -6.27 18.74 8.15
N ALA A 64 -7.41 18.36 7.60
CA ALA A 64 -7.68 17.00 7.20
C ALA A 64 -6.73 16.46 6.13
N LEU A 65 -6.53 17.22 5.06
CA LEU A 65 -5.60 16.83 4.00
C LEU A 65 -4.20 16.58 4.58
N VAL A 66 -3.73 17.47 5.46
CA VAL A 66 -2.44 17.32 6.15
C VAL A 66 -2.41 16.04 6.99
N LEU A 67 -3.43 15.78 7.80
CA LEU A 67 -3.50 14.56 8.61
C LEU A 67 -3.50 13.29 7.74
N ILE A 68 -4.29 13.26 6.66
CA ILE A 68 -4.33 12.15 5.71
C ILE A 68 -2.95 11.95 5.08
N CYS A 69 -2.36 12.99 4.51
CA CYS A 69 -1.05 12.90 3.87
C CYS A 69 0.04 12.43 4.85
N SER A 70 0.07 13.00 6.06
CA SER A 70 1.03 12.60 7.10
C SER A 70 0.85 11.13 7.52
N TYR A 71 -0.39 10.66 7.63
CA TYR A 71 -0.67 9.25 7.90
C TYR A 71 -0.11 8.34 6.80
N PHE A 72 -0.40 8.62 5.52
CA PHE A 72 0.13 7.81 4.43
C PHE A 72 1.67 7.83 4.38
N ILE A 73 2.30 8.98 4.62
CA ILE A 73 3.75 9.10 4.65
C ILE A 73 4.35 8.26 5.79
N LEU A 74 3.84 8.42 7.02
CA LEU A 74 4.33 7.66 8.17
C LEU A 74 4.03 6.16 8.04
N GLN A 75 2.88 5.77 7.51
CA GLN A 75 2.57 4.38 7.19
C GLN A 75 3.61 3.79 6.23
N CYS A 76 3.99 4.52 5.18
CA CYS A 76 5.00 4.08 4.23
C CYS A 76 6.36 3.92 4.90
N VAL A 77 6.81 4.91 5.69
CA VAL A 77 8.09 4.87 6.40
C VAL A 77 8.12 3.69 7.39
N TYR A 78 7.05 3.53 8.16
CA TYR A 78 6.94 2.50 9.18
C TYR A 78 6.92 1.09 8.59
N THR A 79 6.06 0.85 7.60
CA THR A 79 5.96 -0.47 6.95
C THR A 79 7.20 -0.80 6.12
N ALA A 80 7.90 0.21 5.60
CA ALA A 80 9.17 0.01 4.91
C ALA A 80 10.35 -0.26 5.84
N SER A 81 10.24 -0.01 7.15
CA SER A 81 11.37 -0.15 8.06
C SER A 81 11.11 -1.17 9.16
N PRO A 82 11.51 -2.44 8.94
CA PRO A 82 11.56 -3.45 10.00
C PRO A 82 12.34 -2.96 11.24
N ARG A 83 13.39 -2.16 11.04
CA ARG A 83 14.14 -1.53 12.13
C ARG A 83 13.27 -0.62 13.00
N ILE A 84 12.43 0.23 12.41
CA ILE A 84 11.55 1.12 13.18
C ILE A 84 10.52 0.30 13.96
N GLN A 85 9.92 -0.73 13.35
CA GLN A 85 9.00 -1.65 14.02
C GLN A 85 9.66 -2.31 15.24
N PHE A 86 10.91 -2.75 15.09
CA PHE A 86 11.69 -3.33 16.17
C PHE A 86 12.04 -2.34 17.30
N GLU A 87 12.48 -1.13 16.96
CA GLU A 87 12.79 -0.10 17.97
C GLU A 87 11.53 0.36 18.71
N GLU A 88 10.41 0.52 18.01
CA GLU A 88 9.11 0.79 18.63
C GLU A 88 8.70 -0.35 19.57
N PHE A 89 8.86 -1.60 19.14
CA PHE A 89 8.53 -2.74 19.99
C PHE A 89 9.31 -2.70 21.31
N LYS A 90 10.62 -2.47 21.27
CA LYS A 90 11.44 -2.36 22.50
C LYS A 90 11.01 -1.19 23.39
N LEU A 91 10.56 -0.09 22.80
CA LEU A 91 10.06 1.06 23.54
C LEU A 91 8.80 0.71 24.35
N TRP A 92 7.87 -0.03 23.75
CA TRP A 92 6.63 -0.45 24.41
C TRP A 92 6.78 -1.68 25.29
N HIS A 93 7.86 -2.44 25.11
CA HIS A 93 8.13 -3.69 25.82
C HIS A 93 9.51 -3.68 26.51
N PRO A 94 9.77 -2.73 27.44
CA PRO A 94 11.10 -2.54 28.02
C PRO A 94 11.56 -3.70 28.91
N THR A 95 10.63 -4.53 29.40
CA THR A 95 10.92 -5.71 30.23
C THR A 95 11.15 -6.96 29.40
N TRP A 96 10.95 -6.93 28.09
CA TRP A 96 11.14 -8.11 27.26
C TRP A 96 12.62 -8.40 27.08
N GLU A 97 12.96 -9.68 26.98
CA GLU A 97 14.34 -10.14 26.91
C GLU A 97 14.60 -10.87 25.59
N LYS A 98 15.78 -10.63 25.01
CA LYS A 98 16.22 -11.34 23.81
C LYS A 98 16.60 -12.78 24.17
N VAL A 99 16.08 -13.74 23.41
CA VAL A 99 16.41 -15.17 23.56
C VAL A 99 17.63 -15.51 22.72
N GLN A 100 18.59 -16.26 23.30
CA GLN A 100 19.84 -16.61 22.61
C GLN A 100 19.73 -17.85 21.72
N HIS A 101 18.93 -18.85 22.14
CA HIS A 101 18.84 -20.13 21.46
C HIS A 101 17.42 -20.32 20.93
N VAL A 102 17.28 -20.08 19.62
CA VAL A 102 16.03 -20.21 18.88
C VAL A 102 16.25 -21.20 17.75
N ARG A 103 15.30 -22.10 17.56
CA ARG A 103 15.26 -23.07 16.48
C ARG A 103 13.98 -22.87 15.68
N ILE A 104 14.11 -22.64 14.38
CA ILE A 104 12.97 -22.67 13.47
C ILE A 104 12.62 -24.14 13.23
N ILE A 105 11.37 -24.53 13.51
CA ILE A 105 10.89 -25.91 13.37
C ILE A 105 10.31 -26.11 11.98
N ASP A 106 9.42 -25.19 11.59
CA ASP A 106 8.71 -25.23 10.32
C ASP A 106 8.33 -23.81 9.89
N TYR A 107 8.11 -23.63 8.60
CA TYR A 107 7.62 -22.39 8.04
C TYR A 107 6.89 -22.62 6.71
N SER A 108 5.84 -21.85 6.46
CA SER A 108 5.05 -21.97 5.23
C SER A 108 4.67 -20.62 4.65
N ALA A 109 4.65 -20.54 3.31
CA ALA A 109 4.29 -19.33 2.58
C ALA A 109 2.78 -19.31 2.29
N GLU A 110 2.11 -18.32 2.85
CA GLU A 110 0.68 -18.09 2.72
C GLU A 110 0.35 -16.84 1.91
N GLN A 111 -0.93 -16.68 1.57
CA GLN A 111 -1.44 -15.55 0.79
C GLN A 111 -2.67 -14.99 1.46
N TYR A 112 -2.67 -13.68 1.67
CA TYR A 112 -3.88 -12.96 2.02
C TYR A 112 -4.63 -12.57 0.75
N ARG A 113 -5.91 -12.95 0.65
CA ARG A 113 -6.76 -12.70 -0.51
C ARG A 113 -7.90 -11.77 -0.15
N ILE A 114 -8.15 -10.77 -1.00
CA ILE A 114 -9.33 -9.92 -0.95
C ILE A 114 -10.19 -10.26 -2.17
N GLY A 115 -11.26 -11.00 -1.94
CA GLY A 115 -12.09 -11.56 -3.01
C GLY A 115 -11.29 -12.54 -3.87
N ARG A 116 -11.23 -12.29 -5.19
CA ARG A 116 -10.50 -13.14 -6.15
C ARG A 116 -9.04 -12.71 -6.36
N SER A 117 -8.60 -11.61 -5.76
CA SER A 117 -7.24 -11.11 -5.90
C SER A 117 -6.42 -11.42 -4.65
N THR A 118 -5.19 -11.89 -4.85
CA THR A 118 -4.19 -11.86 -3.78
C THR A 118 -3.84 -10.41 -3.49
N SER A 119 -3.76 -10.05 -2.22
CA SER A 119 -3.32 -8.73 -1.76
C SER A 119 -1.83 -8.75 -1.43
N PHE A 120 -1.40 -9.76 -0.67
CA PHE A 120 0.01 -9.99 -0.32
C PHE A 120 0.28 -11.45 0.00
N ALA A 121 1.56 -11.83 0.00
CA ALA A 121 2.03 -13.09 0.56
C ALA A 121 2.80 -12.86 1.86
N TYR A 122 2.80 -13.83 2.76
CA TYR A 122 3.47 -13.77 4.05
C TYR A 122 3.95 -15.17 4.47
N MET A 123 4.72 -15.25 5.55
CA MET A 123 5.21 -16.48 6.15
C MET A 123 4.53 -16.74 7.49
N ASN A 124 4.08 -17.97 7.69
CA ASN A 124 3.77 -18.50 9.01
C ASN A 124 4.98 -19.29 9.49
N VAL A 125 5.41 -19.04 10.73
CA VAL A 125 6.65 -19.60 11.27
C VAL A 125 6.37 -20.25 12.61
N ILE A 126 6.79 -21.50 12.74
CA ILE A 126 6.78 -22.23 14.01
C ILE A 126 8.22 -22.30 14.50
N TYR A 127 8.47 -21.78 15.69
CA TYR A 127 9.80 -21.77 16.29
C TYR A 127 9.77 -22.21 17.75
N GLU A 128 10.90 -22.79 18.14
CA GLU A 128 11.18 -23.27 19.49
C GLU A 128 12.26 -22.40 20.12
N TYR A 129 12.12 -22.13 21.40
CA TYR A 129 13.14 -21.42 22.15
C TYR A 129 13.21 -21.88 23.59
N ARG A 130 14.38 -21.66 24.20
CA ARG A 130 14.62 -22.01 25.60
C ARG A 130 14.64 -20.76 26.46
N TYR A 131 13.81 -20.74 27.50
CA TYR A 131 13.79 -19.67 28.49
C TYR A 131 13.64 -20.26 29.90
N GLN A 132 14.47 -19.82 30.85
CA GLN A 132 14.50 -20.36 32.23
C GLN A 132 14.51 -21.90 32.28
N GLN A 133 15.39 -22.52 31.47
CA GLN A 133 15.57 -23.97 31.30
C GLN A 133 14.38 -24.75 30.72
N LYS A 134 13.22 -24.12 30.49
CA LYS A 134 12.05 -24.70 29.83
C LYS A 134 12.06 -24.40 28.32
N MET A 135 11.50 -25.32 27.55
CA MET A 135 11.29 -25.17 26.11
C MET A 135 9.88 -24.66 25.85
N TYR A 136 9.76 -23.73 24.91
CA TYR A 136 8.49 -23.18 24.45
C TYR A 136 8.46 -23.26 22.92
N THR A 137 7.26 -23.47 22.39
CA THR A 137 6.98 -23.52 20.96
C THR A 137 5.92 -22.49 20.67
N VAL A 138 6.18 -21.62 19.69
CA VAL A 138 5.27 -20.55 19.28
C VAL A 138 5.10 -20.60 17.78
N GLU A 139 3.84 -20.47 17.35
CA GLU A 139 3.48 -20.21 15.96
C GLU A 139 3.19 -18.72 15.81
N GLN A 140 3.94 -18.06 14.95
CA GLN A 140 3.74 -16.65 14.63
C GLN A 140 3.32 -16.51 13.17
N PRO A 141 2.11 -15.99 12.91
CA PRO A 141 1.68 -15.71 11.56
C PRO A 141 2.22 -14.38 11.04
N ASP A 142 2.06 -14.18 9.73
CA ASP A 142 2.20 -12.88 9.07
C ASP A 142 3.59 -12.22 9.17
N ILE A 143 4.61 -13.05 9.00
CA ILE A 143 6.00 -12.61 8.91
C ILE A 143 6.34 -12.31 7.44
N THR A 144 7.23 -11.35 7.18
CA THR A 144 7.75 -11.08 5.83
C THR A 144 6.69 -10.82 4.76
N ARG A 145 5.68 -9.96 5.03
CA ARG A 145 4.70 -9.52 4.03
C ARG A 145 5.39 -9.09 2.73
N GLN A 146 4.84 -9.47 1.57
CA GLN A 146 5.29 -9.09 0.23
C GLN A 146 4.10 -8.69 -0.64
N TYR A 147 4.11 -7.45 -1.12
CA TYR A 147 3.08 -6.90 -1.99
C TYR A 147 3.50 -6.95 -3.46
N TYR A 148 2.49 -6.85 -4.34
CA TYR A 148 2.71 -6.56 -5.75
C TYR A 148 3.50 -5.26 -5.89
N LEU A 149 4.64 -5.33 -6.57
CA LEU A 149 5.43 -4.16 -6.94
C LEU A 149 5.26 -3.85 -8.42
N TRP A 150 5.17 -4.90 -9.24
CA TRP A 150 5.02 -4.77 -10.69
C TRP A 150 3.64 -5.26 -11.14
N VAL A 151 3.09 -4.66 -12.21
CA VAL A 151 1.84 -5.13 -12.84
C VAL A 151 1.96 -6.56 -13.39
N THR A 152 3.19 -7.03 -13.62
CA THR A 152 3.50 -8.38 -14.10
C THR A 152 3.69 -9.40 -12.98
N ASP A 153 3.73 -8.98 -11.72
CA ASP A 153 3.89 -9.91 -10.60
C ASP A 153 2.70 -10.88 -10.57
N GLN A 154 2.99 -12.13 -10.23
CA GLN A 154 1.99 -13.18 -10.07
C GLN A 154 1.91 -13.61 -8.61
N SER A 155 0.78 -14.18 -8.22
CA SER A 155 0.56 -14.60 -6.82
C SER A 155 1.65 -15.55 -6.30
N ASP A 156 2.15 -16.45 -7.15
CA ASP A 156 3.20 -17.41 -6.78
C ASP A 156 4.57 -16.73 -6.64
N THR A 157 4.85 -15.70 -7.44
CA THR A 157 6.08 -14.90 -7.30
C THR A 157 6.13 -14.18 -5.95
N LEU A 158 4.98 -13.78 -5.39
CA LEU A 158 4.93 -13.18 -4.06
C LEU A 158 5.26 -14.21 -2.96
N LYS A 159 4.73 -15.43 -3.06
CA LYS A 159 5.05 -16.51 -2.12
C LYS A 159 6.54 -16.83 -2.14
N GLN A 160 7.10 -17.03 -3.33
CA GLN A 160 8.53 -17.27 -3.51
C GLN A 160 9.37 -16.12 -2.96
N SER A 161 8.98 -14.87 -3.22
CA SER A 161 9.68 -13.68 -2.70
C SER A 161 9.63 -13.61 -1.17
N SER A 162 8.50 -13.96 -0.55
CA SER A 162 8.35 -13.97 0.90
C SER A 162 9.21 -15.05 1.53
N GLN A 163 9.15 -16.27 0.99
CA GLN A 163 9.96 -17.40 1.42
C GLN A 163 11.47 -17.14 1.27
N GLN A 164 11.93 -16.70 0.10
CA GLN A 164 13.35 -16.38 -0.14
C GLN A 164 13.86 -15.32 0.83
N LYS A 165 13.04 -14.32 1.15
CA LYS A 165 13.40 -13.26 2.09
C LYS A 165 13.52 -13.79 3.52
N PHE A 166 12.63 -14.68 3.92
CA PHE A 166 12.67 -15.32 5.23
C PHE A 166 13.89 -16.27 5.35
N GLU A 167 14.10 -17.15 4.38
CA GLU A 167 15.26 -18.05 4.32
C GLU A 167 16.58 -17.26 4.34
N HIS A 168 16.64 -16.15 3.61
CA HIS A 168 17.81 -15.27 3.63
C HIS A 168 18.10 -14.71 5.03
N SER A 169 17.07 -14.33 5.77
CA SER A 169 17.23 -13.85 7.14
C SER A 169 17.75 -14.95 8.07
N ILE A 170 17.16 -16.15 8.00
CA ILE A 170 17.59 -17.29 8.82
C ILE A 170 19.05 -17.61 8.53
N ASN A 171 19.40 -17.76 7.25
CA ASN A 171 20.76 -18.13 6.84
C ASN A 171 21.80 -17.09 7.28
N LYS A 172 21.44 -15.81 7.31
CA LYS A 172 22.31 -14.73 7.77
C LYS A 172 22.25 -14.47 9.27
N HIS A 173 21.43 -15.21 10.02
CA HIS A 173 21.21 -15.00 11.44
C HIS A 173 20.78 -13.55 11.76
N GLU A 174 19.98 -12.94 10.87
CA GLU A 174 19.45 -11.57 11.02
C GLU A 174 18.14 -11.54 11.85
N PHE A 175 17.62 -12.69 12.27
CA PHE A 175 16.40 -12.73 13.06
C PHE A 175 16.67 -12.65 14.56
N GLU A 176 15.72 -12.09 15.30
CA GLU A 176 15.75 -12.05 16.76
C GLU A 176 14.41 -12.46 17.33
N VAL A 177 14.43 -13.20 18.45
CA VAL A 177 13.23 -13.52 19.23
C VAL A 177 13.33 -12.83 20.58
N TRP A 178 12.25 -12.18 20.96
CA TRP A 178 12.09 -11.52 22.25
C TRP A 178 10.95 -12.19 23.00
N VAL A 179 11.13 -12.44 24.30
CA VAL A 179 10.16 -13.10 25.16
C VAL A 179 9.74 -12.18 26.30
N ASN A 180 8.49 -12.31 26.73
CA ASN A 180 7.99 -11.66 27.93
C ASN A 180 8.38 -12.48 29.17
N PRO A 181 9.23 -11.97 30.09
CA PRO A 181 9.58 -12.71 31.30
C PRO A 181 8.39 -13.00 32.21
N ALA A 182 7.35 -12.15 32.19
CA ALA A 182 6.14 -12.35 32.97
C ALA A 182 5.23 -13.44 32.39
N GLN A 183 5.30 -13.67 31.08
CA GLN A 183 4.53 -14.71 30.37
C GLN A 183 5.43 -15.37 29.32
N PRO A 184 6.27 -16.35 29.71
CA PRO A 184 7.28 -16.92 28.82
C PRO A 184 6.75 -17.63 27.57
N GLN A 185 5.44 -17.89 27.47
CA GLN A 185 4.79 -18.40 26.26
C GLN A 185 4.56 -17.31 25.19
N ASP A 186 4.59 -16.04 25.59
CA ASP A 186 4.49 -14.90 24.69
C ASP A 186 5.90 -14.52 24.22
N ALA A 187 6.17 -14.84 22.97
CA ALA A 187 7.38 -14.43 22.28
C ALA A 187 7.04 -13.85 20.91
N PHE A 188 7.95 -13.00 20.43
CA PHE A 188 7.81 -12.34 19.15
C PHE A 188 9.12 -12.44 18.37
N LEU A 189 9.02 -12.95 17.15
CA LEU A 189 10.10 -13.07 16.19
C LEU A 189 10.13 -11.86 15.25
N PHE A 190 11.26 -11.17 15.25
CA PHE A 190 11.61 -10.16 14.26
C PHE A 190 12.50 -10.79 13.20
N TYR A 191 11.97 -10.94 12.00
CA TYR A 191 12.71 -11.57 10.90
C TYR A 191 13.86 -10.69 10.39
N SER A 192 13.91 -9.39 10.66
CA SER A 192 15.01 -8.53 10.18
C SER A 192 15.01 -7.21 10.92
N GLN A 193 16.20 -6.61 11.06
CA GLN A 193 16.37 -5.23 11.55
C GLN A 193 16.90 -4.31 10.44
N ARG A 194 16.63 -4.64 9.17
CA ARG A 194 16.96 -3.77 8.04
C ARG A 194 16.18 -2.47 8.09
N TRP A 195 16.82 -1.41 7.61
CA TRP A 195 16.22 -0.07 7.56
C TRP A 195 15.15 0.08 6.49
N PHE A 196 15.23 -0.71 5.41
CA PHE A 196 14.37 -0.54 4.25
C PHE A 196 14.00 -1.88 3.61
N ASP A 197 12.71 -2.06 3.37
CA ASP A 197 12.09 -3.14 2.63
C ASP A 197 10.99 -2.57 1.75
N LEU A 198 11.32 -2.35 0.47
CA LEU A 198 10.36 -1.77 -0.47
C LEU A 198 9.14 -2.66 -0.66
N ARG A 199 9.36 -3.95 -0.92
CA ARG A 199 8.31 -4.88 -1.37
C ARG A 199 7.37 -5.32 -0.25
N GLY A 200 7.85 -5.34 1.00
CA GLY A 200 6.99 -5.56 2.16
C GLY A 200 6.31 -4.32 2.72
N SER A 201 6.44 -3.18 2.05
CA SER A 201 5.85 -1.91 2.50
C SER A 201 4.70 -1.43 1.65
N TRP A 202 3.99 -0.43 2.17
CA TRP A 202 2.98 0.30 1.41
C TRP A 202 3.51 1.02 0.17
N LEU A 203 4.82 1.31 0.10
CA LEU A 203 5.42 1.90 -1.09
C LEU A 203 5.25 0.99 -2.31
N ALA A 204 5.31 -0.33 -2.13
CA ALA A 204 5.06 -1.28 -3.22
C ALA A 204 3.63 -1.16 -3.77
N LYS A 205 2.62 -1.09 -2.88
CA LYS A 205 1.22 -0.84 -3.29
C LYS A 205 1.09 0.46 -4.08
N ILE A 206 1.74 1.53 -3.62
CA ILE A 206 1.71 2.85 -4.27
C ILE A 206 2.37 2.78 -5.65
N PHE A 207 3.56 2.17 -5.77
CA PHE A 207 4.25 2.02 -7.05
C PHE A 207 3.50 1.13 -8.04
N PHE A 208 2.85 0.09 -7.54
CA PHE A 208 1.96 -0.76 -8.35
C PHE A 208 0.79 0.05 -8.93
N ILE A 209 0.10 0.84 -8.09
CA ILE A 209 -0.99 1.72 -8.53
C ILE A 209 -0.49 2.82 -9.49
N ALA A 210 0.66 3.41 -9.19
CA ALA A 210 1.27 4.47 -10.00
C ALA A 210 1.57 4.02 -11.43
N GLN A 211 1.92 2.74 -11.63
CA GLN A 211 2.11 2.18 -12.98
C GLN A 211 0.84 2.27 -13.82
N TYR A 212 -0.34 1.97 -13.27
CA TYR A 212 -1.59 2.11 -14.02
C TYR A 212 -1.87 3.56 -14.41
N PHE A 213 -1.63 4.51 -13.50
CA PHE A 213 -1.77 5.93 -13.80
C PHE A 213 -0.79 6.39 -14.89
N LEU A 214 0.45 5.90 -14.87
CA LEU A 214 1.46 6.21 -15.88
C LEU A 214 1.06 5.68 -17.26
N VAL A 215 0.55 4.45 -17.32
CA VAL A 215 0.04 3.85 -18.56
C VAL A 215 -1.13 4.65 -19.13
N PHE A 216 -2.07 5.02 -18.26
CA PHE A 216 -3.21 5.84 -18.64
C PHE A 216 -2.77 7.24 -19.12
N ALA A 217 -1.82 7.87 -18.45
CA ALA A 217 -1.27 9.16 -18.84
C ALA A 217 -0.58 9.11 -20.20
N VAL A 218 0.21 8.06 -20.46
CA VAL A 218 0.85 7.82 -21.76
C VAL A 218 -0.20 7.59 -22.86
N ALA A 219 -1.25 6.83 -22.57
CA ALA A 219 -2.35 6.59 -23.51
C ALA A 219 -3.09 7.89 -23.86
N ILE A 220 -3.37 8.75 -22.87
CA ILE A 220 -3.97 10.08 -23.09
C ILE A 220 -3.03 10.96 -23.92
N ALA A 221 -1.77 11.08 -23.53
CA ALA A 221 -0.80 11.92 -24.22
C ALA A 221 -0.59 11.46 -25.68
N GLY A 222 -0.48 10.15 -25.90
CA GLY A 222 -0.40 9.56 -27.24
C GLY A 222 -1.67 9.82 -28.05
N SER A 223 -2.85 9.67 -27.45
CA SER A 223 -4.14 9.98 -28.10
C SER A 223 -4.23 11.47 -28.47
N MET A 224 -3.83 12.36 -27.57
CA MET A 224 -3.81 13.81 -27.81
C MET A 224 -2.82 14.18 -28.92
N TYR A 225 -1.65 13.55 -28.96
CA TYR A 225 -0.65 13.76 -30.02
C TYR A 225 -1.18 13.29 -31.39
N VAL A 226 -1.74 12.08 -31.43
CA VAL A 226 -2.35 11.51 -32.65
C VAL A 226 -3.51 12.38 -33.11
N VAL A 227 -4.43 12.78 -32.23
CA VAL A 227 -5.52 13.71 -32.54
C VAL A 227 -4.99 15.06 -33.01
N GLY A 228 -3.95 15.61 -32.39
CA GLY A 228 -3.33 16.88 -32.80
C GLY A 228 -2.69 16.81 -34.19
N ARG A 229 -2.03 15.70 -34.52
CA ARG A 229 -1.42 15.46 -35.84
C ARG A 229 -2.47 15.18 -36.90
N LEU A 230 -3.44 14.35 -36.55
CA LEU A 230 -4.58 14.04 -37.40
C LEU A 230 -5.49 15.26 -37.56
N ARG A 231 -5.56 16.24 -36.63
CA ARG A 231 -6.39 17.46 -36.77
C ARG A 231 -6.14 18.22 -38.07
N LYS A 232 -4.91 18.16 -38.59
CA LYS A 232 -4.55 18.73 -39.91
C LYS A 232 -5.16 17.97 -41.10
N HIS A 233 -5.45 16.68 -40.95
CA HIS A 233 -6.11 15.82 -41.96
C HIS A 233 -7.60 15.53 -41.64
N LEU A 234 -8.01 15.65 -40.38
CA LEU A 234 -9.34 15.41 -39.83
C LEU A 234 -10.27 16.60 -40.00
N SER A 235 -9.77 17.79 -40.38
CA SER A 235 -10.63 18.91 -40.74
C SER A 235 -11.55 18.53 -41.92
N GLY A 236 -11.02 17.84 -42.93
CA GLY A 236 -11.80 17.30 -44.05
C GLY A 236 -12.68 16.10 -43.66
N PHE A 237 -12.16 15.18 -42.83
CA PHE A 237 -12.93 14.04 -42.35
C PHE A 237 -14.08 14.45 -41.42
N SER A 238 -13.87 15.43 -40.53
CA SER A 238 -14.92 15.92 -39.63
C SER A 238 -16.03 16.64 -40.39
N GLN A 239 -15.71 17.37 -41.46
CA GLN A 239 -16.70 17.91 -42.40
C GLN A 239 -17.48 16.79 -43.11
N ALA A 240 -16.82 15.73 -43.55
CA ALA A 240 -17.47 14.58 -44.17
C ALA A 240 -18.36 13.80 -43.17
N LEU A 241 -17.93 13.66 -41.92
CA LEU A 241 -18.67 12.99 -40.85
C LEU A 241 -19.90 13.81 -40.39
N ASN A 242 -19.80 15.14 -40.39
CA ASN A 242 -20.93 16.04 -40.08
C ASN A 242 -21.97 16.14 -41.19
N ARG A 243 -21.65 15.69 -42.42
CA ARG A 243 -22.64 15.57 -43.51
C ARG A 243 -23.51 14.31 -43.39
N GLN A 244 -23.18 13.39 -42.50
CA GLN A 244 -23.94 12.16 -42.28
C GLN A 244 -25.10 12.39 -41.30
N PRO A 245 -26.19 11.61 -41.40
CA PRO A 245 -27.30 11.68 -40.45
C PRO A 245 -26.83 11.36 -39.02
N ALA A 246 -27.47 12.00 -38.03
CA ALA A 246 -26.99 12.01 -36.63
C ALA A 246 -26.74 10.61 -36.07
N TRP A 247 -27.63 9.65 -36.35
CA TRP A 247 -27.49 8.27 -35.88
C TRP A 247 -26.24 7.58 -36.45
N LEU A 248 -25.96 7.75 -37.74
CA LEU A 248 -24.80 7.15 -38.42
C LEU A 248 -23.49 7.77 -37.92
N ARG A 249 -23.50 9.08 -37.61
CA ARG A 249 -22.37 9.78 -36.99
C ARG A 249 -22.01 9.21 -35.63
N TYR A 250 -23.00 8.94 -34.76
CA TYR A 250 -22.74 8.33 -33.44
C TYR A 250 -22.22 6.90 -33.58
N VAL A 251 -22.78 6.09 -34.49
CA VAL A 251 -22.30 4.73 -34.76
C VAL A 251 -20.84 4.75 -35.23
N LEU A 252 -20.49 5.64 -36.17
CA LEU A 252 -19.12 5.75 -36.67
C LEU A 252 -18.13 6.20 -35.58
N ILE A 253 -18.52 7.16 -34.72
CA ILE A 253 -17.69 7.59 -33.58
C ILE A 253 -17.48 6.44 -32.59
N SER A 254 -18.54 5.69 -32.26
CA SER A 254 -18.46 4.54 -31.37
C SER A 254 -17.57 3.43 -31.93
N VAL A 255 -17.66 3.13 -33.23
CA VAL A 255 -16.80 2.15 -33.90
C VAL A 255 -15.34 2.58 -33.86
N ILE A 256 -15.03 3.84 -34.18
CA ILE A 256 -13.66 4.38 -34.13
C ILE A 256 -13.10 4.32 -32.71
N PHE A 257 -13.92 4.65 -31.70
CA PHE A 257 -13.53 4.57 -30.30
C PHE A 257 -13.23 3.13 -29.88
N ILE A 258 -14.13 2.18 -30.20
CA ILE A 258 -13.95 0.75 -29.88
C ILE A 258 -12.69 0.20 -30.55
N VAL A 259 -12.46 0.50 -31.83
CA VAL A 259 -11.27 0.04 -32.56
C VAL A 259 -9.99 0.63 -31.96
N SER A 260 -10.01 1.90 -31.55
CA SER A 260 -8.86 2.55 -30.91
C SER A 260 -8.53 1.91 -29.56
N VAL A 261 -9.55 1.65 -28.73
CA VAL A 261 -9.39 0.99 -27.43
C VAL A 261 -8.90 -0.46 -27.60
N MET A 262 -9.44 -1.20 -28.56
CA MET A 262 -8.99 -2.56 -28.88
C MET A 262 -7.53 -2.58 -29.34
N THR A 263 -7.12 -1.61 -30.16
CA THR A 263 -5.73 -1.52 -30.66
C THR A 263 -4.76 -1.20 -29.52
N LEU A 264 -5.12 -0.29 -28.62
CA LEU A 264 -4.32 0.01 -27.43
C LEU A 264 -4.20 -1.18 -26.49
N LEU A 265 -5.30 -1.91 -26.27
CA LEU A 265 -5.28 -3.16 -25.50
C LEU A 265 -4.39 -4.22 -26.15
N PHE A 266 -4.45 -4.36 -27.49
CA PHE A 266 -3.64 -5.34 -28.22
C PHE A 266 -2.15 -5.00 -28.17
N LEU A 267 -1.79 -3.72 -28.32
CA LEU A 267 -0.42 -3.23 -28.17
C LEU A 267 0.09 -3.41 -26.73
N TRP A 268 -0.77 -3.17 -25.73
CA TRP A 268 -0.46 -3.41 -24.33
C TRP A 268 -0.20 -4.89 -24.05
N ILE A 269 -1.08 -5.78 -24.50
CA ILE A 269 -0.92 -7.24 -24.37
C ILE A 269 0.35 -7.70 -25.10
N GLY A 270 0.59 -7.23 -26.32
CA GLY A 270 1.79 -7.56 -27.09
C GLY A 270 3.08 -7.10 -26.41
N PHE A 271 3.10 -5.88 -25.83
CA PHE A 271 4.21 -5.39 -25.02
C PHE A 271 4.46 -6.28 -23.80
N MET A 272 3.39 -6.70 -23.10
CA MET A 272 3.50 -7.57 -21.94
C MET A 272 4.04 -8.97 -22.31
N VAL A 273 3.62 -9.53 -23.46
CA VAL A 273 4.11 -10.82 -23.97
C VAL A 273 5.59 -10.74 -24.37
N LEU A 274 5.99 -9.69 -25.10
CA LEU A 274 7.39 -9.49 -25.50
C LEU A 274 8.30 -9.29 -24.29
N LYS A 275 7.86 -8.52 -23.30
CA LYS A 275 8.63 -8.36 -22.05
C LYS A 275 8.82 -9.69 -21.33
N SER A 276 7.79 -10.53 -21.28
CA SER A 276 7.84 -11.86 -20.65
C SER A 276 8.82 -12.82 -21.33
N GLN A 277 9.04 -12.72 -22.64
CA GLN A 277 9.92 -13.63 -23.38
C GLN A 277 11.39 -13.20 -23.41
N TYR A 278 11.67 -11.90 -23.32
CA TYR A 278 13.02 -11.37 -23.51
C TYR A 278 13.68 -10.82 -22.23
N TRP A 279 12.91 -10.64 -21.15
CA TRP A 279 13.37 -9.98 -19.91
C TRP A 279 12.95 -10.71 -18.63
N GLY A 280 12.65 -12.01 -18.75
CA GLY A 280 12.42 -12.93 -17.62
C GLY A 280 13.71 -13.60 -17.18
#